data_AF-A0A2G1X7B9-F1
#
_entry.id   AF-A0A2G1X7B9-F1
#
_cell.length_a   1.000
_cell.length_b   1.000
_cell.length_c   1.000
_cell.angle_alpha   90.00
_cell.angle_beta   90.00
_cell.angle_gamma   90.00
#
_symmetry.space_group_name_H-M   'P 1'
#
loop_
_entity.id
_entity.type
_entity.pdbx_description
1 polymer ?
#
loop_
_entity_poly.entity_id
_entity_poly.type
_entity_poly.pdbx_seq_one_letter_code
_entity_poly.pdbx_strand_id
1 'polypeptide(L)'
;MSEDTEVTVTISQSRLDEVGIATENAVLLHYVDGAWKQLDTDATPTNGDVRLTATSSGLSPFAVAESSTTDEDDDDSSGGGGGGG
;
A
#
# COMPACT_ATOMS: atom_id res chain seq x y z
N MET A 1 -19.46 -6.06 20.24
CA MET A 1 -18.10 -5.59 20.48
C MET A 1 -17.35 -5.82 19.19
N SER A 2 -16.71 -4.79 18.62
CA SER A 2 -15.75 -5.02 17.55
C SER A 2 -14.53 -5.63 18.22
N GLU A 3 -14.22 -6.89 17.94
CA GLU A 3 -12.98 -7.51 18.41
C GLU A 3 -11.90 -7.15 17.40
N ASP A 4 -11.29 -5.99 17.61
CA ASP A 4 -10.13 -5.57 16.83
C ASP A 4 -9.03 -6.62 16.98
N THR A 5 -8.49 -7.07 15.86
CA THR A 5 -7.48 -8.12 15.76
C THR A 5 -6.27 -7.57 15.03
N GLU A 6 -5.08 -7.73 15.62
CA GLU A 6 -3.82 -7.43 14.95
C GLU A 6 -3.51 -8.53 13.93
N VAL A 7 -3.20 -8.11 12.70
CA VAL A 7 -2.77 -8.98 11.62
C VAL A 7 -1.35 -8.62 11.25
N THR A 8 -0.49 -9.63 11.25
CA THR A 8 0.90 -9.50 10.79
C THR A 8 1.14 -10.41 9.60
N VAL A 9 1.65 -9.82 8.51
CA VAL A 9 2.09 -10.56 7.32
C VAL A 9 3.57 -10.29 7.11
N THR A 10 4.34 -11.35 6.87
CA THR A 10 5.75 -11.24 6.45
C THR A 10 5.84 -11.61 4.98
N ILE A 11 6.44 -10.73 4.19
CA ILE A 11 6.69 -10.93 2.76
C ILE A 11 8.17 -10.64 2.47
N SER A 12 8.79 -11.41 1.57
CA SER A 12 10.18 -11.12 1.21
C SER A 12 10.30 -9.82 0.43
N GLN A 13 11.36 -9.06 0.66
CA GLN A 13 11.66 -7.84 -0.09
C GLN A 13 11.69 -8.13 -1.59
N SER A 14 12.35 -9.23 -1.98
CA SER A 14 12.44 -9.64 -3.39
C SER A 14 11.09 -9.89 -4.05
N ARG A 15 10.06 -10.29 -3.30
CA ARG A 15 8.71 -10.47 -3.86
C ARG A 15 8.03 -9.13 -4.09
N LEU A 16 8.21 -8.15 -3.20
CA LEU A 16 7.72 -6.79 -3.39
C LEU A 16 8.41 -6.13 -4.60
N ASP A 17 9.73 -6.28 -4.70
CA ASP A 17 10.52 -5.78 -5.83
C ASP A 17 10.05 -6.38 -7.16
N GLU A 18 9.74 -7.68 -7.20
CA GLU A 18 9.26 -8.37 -8.40
C GLU A 18 7.92 -7.83 -8.90
N VAL A 19 7.06 -7.35 -8.00
CA VAL A 19 5.76 -6.74 -8.35
C VAL A 19 5.81 -5.21 -8.39
N GLY A 20 6.98 -4.60 -8.19
CA GLY A 20 7.21 -3.16 -8.29
C GLY A 20 6.68 -2.34 -7.12
N ILE A 21 6.44 -2.96 -5.95
CA ILE A 21 5.91 -2.25 -4.77
C ILE A 21 7.07 -1.85 -3.87
N ALA A 22 7.24 -0.55 -3.62
CA ALA A 22 8.18 -0.06 -2.62
C ALA A 22 7.73 -0.45 -1.21
N THR A 23 8.68 -0.76 -0.32
CA THR A 23 8.40 -1.20 1.06
C THR A 23 7.51 -0.22 1.83
N GLU A 24 7.76 1.08 1.68
CA GLU A 24 6.98 2.16 2.30
C GLU A 24 5.56 2.31 1.74
N ASN A 25 5.32 1.80 0.53
CA ASN A 25 4.01 1.80 -0.12
C ASN A 25 3.26 0.48 0.06
N ALA A 26 3.88 -0.54 0.67
CA ALA A 26 3.23 -1.83 0.86
C ALA A 26 2.15 -1.76 1.96
N VAL A 27 0.90 -2.08 1.61
CA VAL A 27 -0.25 -2.04 2.52
C VAL A 27 -0.98 -3.38 2.57
N LEU A 28 -1.65 -3.63 3.70
CA LEU A 28 -2.60 -4.73 3.82
C LEU A 28 -3.99 -4.29 3.36
N LEU A 29 -4.61 -5.12 2.53
CA LEU A 29 -6.02 -5.03 2.18
C LEU A 29 -6.80 -6.09 2.95
N HIS A 30 -7.99 -5.71 3.42
CA HIS A 30 -8.94 -6.58 4.11
C HIS A 30 -10.24 -6.64 3.32
N TYR A 31 -10.74 -7.85 3.04
CA TYR A 31 -11.94 -8.03 2.23
C TYR A 31 -13.23 -7.99 3.06
N VAL A 32 -13.94 -6.86 3.03
CA VAL A 32 -15.14 -6.64 3.86
C VAL A 32 -16.31 -6.20 2.98
N ASP A 33 -17.47 -6.83 3.16
CA ASP A 33 -18.72 -6.51 2.46
C ASP A 33 -18.61 -6.57 0.93
N GLY A 34 -17.80 -7.49 0.40
CA GLY A 34 -17.63 -7.67 -1.05
C GLY A 34 -16.63 -6.72 -1.70
N ALA A 35 -15.85 -5.98 -0.91
CA ALA A 35 -14.84 -5.05 -1.40
C ALA A 35 -13.52 -5.16 -0.61
N TRP A 36 -12.41 -4.90 -1.29
CA TRP A 36 -11.12 -4.71 -0.64
C TRP A 36 -11.06 -3.33 0.01
N LYS A 37 -10.68 -3.28 1.29
CA LYS A 37 -10.44 -2.05 2.04
C LYS A 37 -9.00 -2.01 2.49
N GLN A 38 -8.31 -0.91 2.20
CA GLN A 38 -6.96 -0.68 2.70
C GLN A 38 -7.00 -0.52 4.22
N LEU A 39 -6.07 -1.17 4.90
CA LEU A 39 -5.83 -0.98 6.33
C LEU A 39 -4.70 0.01 6.55
N ASP A 40 -4.76 0.72 7.67
CA ASP A 40 -3.63 1.46 8.20
C ASP A 40 -2.54 0.45 8.57
N THR A 41 -1.47 0.43 7.76
CA THR A 41 -0.46 -0.63 7.78
C THR A 41 0.90 -0.03 8.13
N ASP A 42 1.55 -0.57 9.16
CA ASP A 42 2.96 -0.32 9.44
C ASP A 42 3.81 -1.33 8.67
N ALA A 43 4.69 -0.81 7.81
CA ALA A 43 5.64 -1.61 7.05
C ALA A 43 7.06 -1.47 7.63
N THR A 44 7.52 -2.53 8.30
CA THR A 44 8.85 -2.57 8.93
C THR A 44 9.77 -3.55 8.19
N PRO A 45 10.85 -3.09 7.54
CA PRO A 45 11.84 -3.97 6.95
C PRO A 45 12.57 -4.78 8.03
N THR A 46 12.71 -6.08 7.80
CA THR A 46 13.30 -7.04 8.75
C THR A 46 14.18 -8.05 8.01
N ASN A 47 15.50 -7.88 8.02
CA ASN A 47 16.49 -8.86 7.52
C ASN A 47 16.16 -9.52 6.17
N GLY A 48 15.79 -8.73 5.14
CA GLY A 48 15.48 -9.25 3.80
C GLY A 48 13.99 -9.55 3.58
N ASP A 49 13.18 -9.47 4.62
CA ASP A 49 11.73 -9.46 4.57
C ASP A 49 11.17 -8.07 4.94
N VAL A 50 9.87 -7.91 4.75
CA VAL A 50 9.06 -6.79 5.19
C VAL A 50 7.93 -7.34 6.05
N ARG A 51 7.81 -6.81 7.26
CA ARG A 51 6.69 -7.11 8.17
C ARG A 51 5.64 -6.03 8.01
N LEU A 52 4.46 -6.41 7.57
CA LEU A 52 3.27 -5.56 7.48
C LEU A 52 2.36 -5.85 8.67
N THR A 53 2.05 -4.83 9.46
CA THR A 53 1.20 -4.96 10.66
C THR A 53 0.02 -4.00 10.56
N ALA A 54 -1.19 -4.49 10.79
CA ALA A 54 -2.40 -3.66 10.77
C ALA A 54 -3.45 -4.16 11.76
N THR A 55 -4.32 -3.27 12.21
CA THR A 55 -5.51 -3.63 12.99
C THR A 55 -6.69 -3.86 12.05
N SER A 56 -7.40 -4.97 12.25
CA SER A 56 -8.60 -5.33 11.48
C SER A 56 -9.79 -5.60 12.40
N SER A 57 -10.99 -5.21 11.99
CA SER A 57 -12.24 -5.47 12.73
C SER A 57 -12.76 -6.91 12.59
N GLY A 58 -11.97 -7.81 11.99
CA GLY A 58 -12.30 -9.22 11.83
C GLY A 58 -11.24 -10.00 11.04
N LEU A 59 -11.48 -11.31 10.91
CA LEU A 59 -10.64 -12.22 10.13
C LEU A 59 -11.37 -12.61 8.85
N SER A 60 -10.95 -12.03 7.73
CA SER A 60 -11.40 -12.40 6.39
C SER A 60 -10.15 -12.49 5.47
N PRO A 61 -10.29 -12.73 4.16
CA PRO A 61 -9.14 -12.71 3.26
C PRO A 61 -8.35 -11.40 3.34
N PHE A 62 -7.02 -11.53 3.37
CA PHE A 62 -6.09 -10.42 3.30
C PHE A 62 -5.25 -10.49 2.02
N ALA A 63 -4.83 -9.34 1.52
CA ALA A 63 -3.90 -9.21 0.40
C ALA A 63 -2.85 -8.14 0.70
N VAL A 64 -1.72 -8.20 -0.01
CA VAL A 64 -0.70 -7.15 -0.01
C VAL A 64 -0.83 -6.39 -1.33
N ALA A 65 -0.84 -5.06 -1.27
CA ALA A 65 -0.93 -4.19 -2.43
C ALA A 65 -0.06 -2.94 -2.26
N GLU A 66 0.06 -2.16 -3.32
CA GLU A 66 0.59 -0.80 -3.25
C GLU A 66 -0.48 0.14 -2.67
N SER A 67 -0.06 1.08 -1.84
CA SER A 67 -0.92 2.11 -1.28
C SER A 67 -1.57 2.89 -2.42
N SER A 68 -2.90 3.05 -2.33
CA SER A 68 -3.64 3.81 -3.34
C SER A 68 -3.59 5.33 -3.09
N THR A 69 -2.57 5.82 -2.38
CA THR A 69 -2.33 7.26 -2.25
C THR A 69 -2.00 7.76 -3.64
N THR A 70 -3.02 8.25 -4.34
CA THR A 70 -2.88 8.97 -5.59
C THR A 70 -1.81 10.04 -5.36
N ASP A 71 -0.66 9.87 -6.00
CA ASP A 71 0.29 10.95 -6.19
C ASP A 71 -0.44 11.97 -7.07
N GLU A 72 -1.07 12.96 -6.46
CA GLU A 72 -1.67 14.11 -7.14
C GLU A 72 -0.58 15.10 -7.61
N ASP A 73 0.56 14.57 -8.07
CA ASP A 73 1.72 15.30 -8.57
C ASP A 73 2.07 14.85 -10.01
N ASP A 74 1.06 14.68 -10.88
CA ASP A 74 1.28 14.84 -12.32
C ASP A 74 1.28 16.35 -12.63
N ASP A 75 2.48 16.92 -12.45
CA ASP A 75 2.95 18.23 -12.86
C ASP A 75 2.70 18.45 -14.37
N ASP A 76 1.61 19.14 -14.72
CA ASP A 76 1.39 19.67 -16.07
C ASP A 76 2.17 20.99 -16.26
N SER A 77 3.49 20.97 -16.04
CA SER A 77 4.40 22.07 -16.42
C SER A 77 4.92 21.85 -17.85
N SER A 78 4.02 21.94 -18.84
CA SER A 78 4.39 21.88 -20.26
C SER A 78 4.63 23.26 -20.86
N GLY A 79 5.88 23.74 -20.78
CA GLY A 79 6.66 24.34 -21.88
C GLY A 79 6.14 25.58 -22.64
N GLY A 80 6.88 26.69 -22.53
CA GLY A 80 6.69 27.90 -23.35
C GLY A 80 7.08 27.77 -24.84
N GLY A 81 6.53 28.67 -25.66
CA GLY A 81 6.91 28.89 -27.05
C GLY A 81 6.42 30.25 -27.55
N GLY A 82 7.34 31.09 -28.05
CA GLY A 82 7.07 32.48 -28.44
C GLY A 82 6.49 32.70 -29.85
N GLY A 83 6.20 33.97 -30.14
CA GLY A 83 5.77 34.53 -31.43
C GLY A 83 4.75 35.66 -31.18
N GLY A 84 5.05 36.94 -31.35
CA GLY A 84 5.45 37.59 -32.59
C GLY A 84 4.22 38.35 -33.14
N GLY A 85 4.20 39.68 -32.96
CA GLY A 85 3.16 40.58 -33.46
C GLY A 85 3.56 42.04 -33.26
#